data_AF-A0A2I1GCX1-F1
#
_entry.id   AF-A0A2I1GCX1-F1
#
_cell.length_a   1.000
_cell.length_b   1.000
_cell.length_c   1.000
_cell.angle_alpha   90.00
_cell.angle_beta   90.00
_cell.angle_gamma   90.00
#
_symmetry.space_group_name_H-M   'P 1'
#
loop_
_entity.id
_entity.type
_entity.pdbx_description
1 polymer ?
#
loop_
_entity_poly.entity_id
_entity_poly.type
_entity_poly.pdbx_seq_one_letter_code
_entity_poly.pdbx_strand_id
1 'polypeptide(L)' 'MSGRQGGKLKPLKQSKKKDSKDLDENDAEFKKKQQEEAKKLKELKEKAKQGGPLGMSSI' A
#
# COMPACT_ATOMS: atom_id res chain seq x y z
N MET A 1 -39.01 1.18 2.20
CA MET A 1 -39.78 -0.06 2.39
C MET A 1 -38.86 -1.14 2.92
N SER A 2 -38.98 -1.42 4.22
CA SER A 2 -38.39 -2.59 4.88
C SER A 2 -39.08 -3.84 4.35
N GLY A 3 -38.33 -4.78 3.78
CA GLY A 3 -38.92 -6.03 3.31
C GLY A 3 -38.03 -6.77 2.33
N ARG A 4 -37.15 -7.63 2.86
CA ARG A 4 -36.59 -8.88 2.26
C ARG A 4 -35.43 -9.48 3.07
N GLN A 5 -35.27 -9.16 4.37
CA GLN A 5 -34.42 -9.94 5.29
C GLN A 5 -35.27 -11.03 5.95
N GLY A 6 -35.74 -12.00 5.15
CA GLY A 6 -36.80 -12.94 5.56
C GLY A 6 -36.51 -14.41 5.28
N GLY A 7 -35.26 -14.84 5.22
CA GLY A 7 -34.96 -16.27 5.05
C GLY A 7 -33.49 -16.54 5.23
N LYS A 8 -33.15 -17.37 6.23
CA LYS A 8 -31.84 -17.95 6.55
C LYS A 8 -30.81 -17.77 5.43
N LEU A 9 -30.16 -16.61 5.39
CA LEU A 9 -28.88 -16.47 4.73
C LEU A 9 -27.95 -17.38 5.53
N LYS A 10 -27.51 -18.49 4.92
CA LYS A 10 -26.42 -19.34 5.42
C LYS A 10 -25.39 -18.42 6.08
N PRO A 11 -24.85 -18.75 7.26
CA PRO A 11 -23.94 -17.87 7.99
C PRO A 11 -22.69 -17.53 7.15
N LEU A 12 -22.83 -16.51 6.29
CA LEU A 12 -21.80 -15.86 5.48
C LEU A 12 -20.78 -15.13 6.38
N LYS A 13 -20.96 -15.21 7.70
CA LYS A 13 -20.05 -14.70 8.73
C LYS A 13 -18.81 -15.57 8.93
N GLN A 14 -18.80 -16.84 8.48
CA GLN A 14 -17.61 -17.68 8.63
C GLN A 14 -16.68 -17.66 7.40
N SER A 15 -17.17 -17.30 6.21
CA SER A 15 -16.32 -17.21 5.01
C SER A 15 -15.50 -15.93 4.94
N LYS A 16 -15.98 -14.81 5.51
CA LYS A 16 -15.25 -13.52 5.49
C LYS A 16 -13.99 -13.47 6.36
N LYS A 17 -13.72 -14.47 7.19
CA LYS A 17 -12.56 -14.46 8.10
C LYS A 17 -11.29 -15.07 7.50
N LYS A 18 -11.38 -15.77 6.36
CA LYS A 18 -10.21 -16.38 5.72
C LYS A 18 -9.46 -15.36 4.85
N ASP A 19 -10.16 -14.50 4.14
CA ASP A 19 -9.55 -13.53 3.21
C ASP A 19 -8.89 -12.32 3.91
N SER A 20 -9.23 -12.02 5.17
CA SER A 20 -8.61 -10.89 5.88
C SER A 20 -7.12 -11.11 6.15
N LYS A 21 -6.69 -12.35 6.44
CA LYS A 21 -5.28 -12.60 6.77
C LYS A 21 -4.36 -12.48 5.56
N ASP A 22 -4.79 -13.02 4.42
CA ASP A 22 -4.02 -12.91 3.17
C ASP A 22 -3.95 -11.45 2.68
N LEU A 23 -4.99 -10.65 2.95
CA LEU A 23 -4.97 -9.21 2.68
C LEU A 23 -4.05 -8.46 3.65
N ASP A 24 -4.07 -8.79 4.95
CA ASP A 24 -3.22 -8.16 5.97
C ASP A 24 -1.71 -8.44 5.70
N GLU A 25 -1.38 -9.65 5.25
CA GLU A 25 -0.01 -10.04 4.89
C GLU A 25 0.48 -9.32 3.62
N ASN A 26 -0.36 -9.27 2.57
CA ASN A 26 -0.04 -8.51 1.35
C ASN A 26 0.09 -7.00 1.61
N ASP A 27 -0.78 -6.43 2.45
CA ASP A 27 -0.70 -5.01 2.82
C ASP A 27 0.56 -4.69 3.63
N ALA A 28 0.98 -5.60 4.51
CA ALA A 28 2.21 -5.45 5.27
C ALA A 28 3.45 -5.48 4.36
N GLU A 29 3.48 -6.37 3.37
CA GLU A 29 4.55 -6.42 2.37
C GLU A 29 4.57 -5.18 1.48
N PHE A 30 3.40 -4.71 1.03
CA PHE A 30 3.31 -3.49 0.22
C PHE A 30 3.78 -2.25 0.99
N LYS A 31 3.38 -2.11 2.25
CA LYS A 31 3.87 -1.02 3.12
C LYS A 31 5.38 -1.08 3.33
N LYS A 32 5.96 -2.27 3.52
CA LYS A 32 7.42 -2.43 3.62
C LYS A 32 8.12 -2.02 2.33
N LYS A 33 7.66 -2.51 1.17
CA LYS A 33 8.20 -2.12 -0.15
C LYS A 33 8.09 -0.61 -0.38
N GLN A 34 6.94 -0.01 -0.10
CA GLN A 34 6.75 1.44 -0.24
C GLN A 34 7.68 2.25 0.67
N GLN A 35 7.91 1.81 1.90
CA GLN A 35 8.87 2.45 2.81
C GLN A 35 10.31 2.32 2.30
N GLU A 36 10.70 1.15 1.79
CA GLU A 36 12.02 0.95 1.20
C GLU A 36 12.23 1.79 -0.07
N GLU A 37 11.24 1.85 -0.94
CA GLU A 37 11.26 2.71 -2.13
C GLU A 37 11.34 4.18 -1.75
N ALA A 38 10.56 4.62 -0.76
CA ALA A 38 10.61 5.98 -0.25
C ALA A 38 11.98 6.32 0.35
N LYS A 39 12.62 5.39 1.06
CA LYS A 39 13.98 5.56 1.58
C LYS A 39 15.00 5.66 0.45
N LYS A 40 14.96 4.75 -0.54
CA LYS A 40 15.83 4.79 -1.73
C LYS A 40 15.67 6.11 -2.49
N LEU A 41 14.45 6.59 -2.68
CA LEU A 41 14.19 7.87 -3.34
C LEU A 41 14.70 9.06 -2.53
N LYS A 42 14.61 9.01 -1.20
CA LYS A 42 15.18 10.06 -0.33
C LYS A 42 16.70 10.07 -0.41
N GLU A 43 17.35 8.92 -0.32
CA GLU A 43 18.80 8.80 -0.46
C GLU A 43 19.29 9.24 -1.85
N LEU A 44 18.59 8.86 -2.92
CA LEU A 44 18.91 9.33 -4.27
C LEU A 44 18.69 10.83 -4.42
N LYS A 45 17.63 11.39 -3.83
CA LYS A 45 17.41 12.84 -3.80
C LYS A 45 18.47 13.56 -2.98
N GLU A 46 18.90 13.01 -1.85
CA GLU A 46 19.96 13.58 -1.02
C GLU A 46 21.32 13.50 -1.72
N LYS A 47 21.64 12.38 -2.36
CA LYS A 47 22.82 12.22 -3.22
C LYS A 47 22.78 13.19 -4.41
N ALA A 48 21.64 13.35 -5.06
CA ALA A 48 21.46 14.32 -6.15
C ALA A 48 21.56 15.77 -5.66
N LYS A 49 21.08 16.08 -4.45
CA LYS A 49 21.22 17.40 -3.81
C LYS A 49 22.67 17.67 -3.40
N GLN A 50 23.41 16.66 -2.93
CA GLN A 50 24.83 16.77 -2.61
C GLN A 50 25.71 16.82 -3.85
N GLY A 51 25.27 16.27 -4.98
CA GLY A 51 26.01 16.23 -6.26
C GLY A 51 26.15 17.56 -7.02
N GLY A 52 25.83 18.70 -6.41
CA GLY A 52 25.83 19.99 -7.09
C GLY A 52 24.72 20.12 -8.15
N PRO A 53 24.53 21.31 -8.75
CA PRO A 53 23.43 21.54 -9.69
C PRO A 53 23.60 20.69 -10.96
N LEU A 54 22.82 19.61 -11.07
CA LEU A 54 22.76 18.68 -12.20
C LEU A 54 22.06 19.26 -13.46
N GLY A 55 22.21 20.56 -13.77
CA GLY A 55 21.67 21.08 -15.03
C GLY A 55 21.38 22.58 -15.11
N MET A 56 22.24 23.46 -14.58
CA MET A 56 22.06 24.92 -14.74
C MET A 56 23.34 25.66 -15.19
N SER A 57 24.24 25.02 -15.95
CA SER A 57 25.38 25.75 -16.51
C SER A 57 25.81 25.22 -17.86
N SER A 58 25.16 25.74 -18.91
CA SER A 58 25.69 26.03 -20.25
C SER A 58 24.46 26.34 -21.14
N ILE A 59 24.03 27.58 -21.38
CA ILE A 59 24.65 28.62 -22.22
C ILE A 59 25.91 28.20 -23.01
#